data_AF-A0A8R7U6G8-F1
#
_entry.id   AF-A0A8R7U6G8-F1
#
_cell.length_a   1.000
_cell.length_b   1.000
_cell.length_c   1.000
_cell.angle_alpha   90.00
_cell.angle_beta   90.00
_cell.angle_gamma   90.00
#
_symmetry.space_group_name_H-M   'P 1'
#
loop_
_entity.id
_entity.type
_entity.pdbx_description
1 polymer ?
#
loop_
_entity_poly.entity_id
_entity_poly.type
_entity_poly.pdbx_seq_one_letter_code
_entity_poly.pdbx_strand_id
1 'polypeptide(L)'
;GNQTKTNRRCKWSPPPSDFIKINFYGAYSGNTREGGWGFCARTKEGSVWGAGMGRLTHLSDALQAEAFACLQAIQFARDAGMSRVIFETDATNLKDALCSNVYD
;
A
#
# COMPACT_ATOMS: atom_id res chain seq x y z
N GLY A 1 -16.33 -26.63 -6.45
CA GLY A 1 -15.14 -27.18 -5.76
C GLY A 1 -14.51 -26.07 -4.96
N ASN A 2 -14.46 -26.23 -3.63
CA ASN A 2 -14.00 -25.21 -2.69
C ASN A 2 -12.57 -24.75 -2.99
N GLN A 3 -12.39 -23.48 -3.34
CA GLN A 3 -11.08 -22.84 -3.24
C GLN A 3 -10.86 -22.42 -1.80
N THR A 4 -9.97 -23.14 -1.12
CA THR A 4 -9.41 -22.72 0.16
C THR A 4 -8.63 -21.43 -0.06
N LYS A 5 -9.20 -20.29 0.33
CA LYS A 5 -8.42 -19.08 0.62
C LYS A 5 -7.40 -19.48 1.68
N THR A 6 -6.16 -19.73 1.28
CA THR A 6 -5.08 -19.92 2.24
C THR A 6 -5.02 -18.65 3.08
N ASN A 7 -5.45 -18.76 4.32
CA ASN A 7 -5.32 -17.72 5.32
C ASN A 7 -3.82 -17.64 5.67
N ARG A 8 -3.01 -17.12 4.74
CA ARG A 8 -1.72 -16.58 5.11
C ARG A 8 -2.05 -15.37 5.95
N ARG A 9 -2.20 -15.58 7.26
CA ARG A 9 -1.94 -14.51 8.23
C ARG A 9 -0.49 -14.13 7.99
N CYS A 10 -0.26 -13.25 7.01
CA CYS A 10 0.99 -12.54 6.85
C CYS A 10 1.05 -11.68 8.11
N LYS A 11 1.62 -12.25 9.18
CA LYS A 11 1.85 -11.52 10.40
C LYS A 11 2.78 -10.39 10.00
N TRP A 12 2.30 -9.16 10.16
CA TRP A 12 3.13 -7.98 9.98
C TRP A 12 4.47 -8.21 10.66
N SER A 13 5.56 -8.00 9.92
CA SER A 13 6.92 -8.09 10.44
C SER A 13 7.48 -6.68 10.62
N PRO A 14 8.18 -6.41 11.74
CA PRO A 14 8.81 -5.12 11.93
C PRO A 14 9.93 -4.90 10.90
N PRO A 15 10.17 -3.64 10.48
CA PRO A 15 11.33 -3.31 9.66
C PRO A 15 12.65 -3.49 10.43
N PRO A 16 13.81 -3.53 9.73
CA PRO A 16 15.11 -3.38 10.37
C PRO A 16 15.22 -2.09 11.20
N SER A 17 16.20 -2.02 12.09
CA SER A 17 16.52 -0.76 12.79
C SER A 17 16.74 0.37 11.77
N ASP A 18 16.31 1.58 12.12
CA ASP A 18 16.45 2.79 11.32
C ASP A 18 15.62 2.86 10.03
N PHE A 19 14.72 1.89 9.80
CA PHE A 19 13.74 1.92 8.73
C PHE A 19 12.33 2.18 9.26
N ILE A 20 11.54 2.89 8.45
CA ILE A 20 10.08 2.96 8.62
C ILE A 20 9.44 2.01 7.61
N LYS A 21 8.48 1.20 8.05
CA LYS A 21 7.65 0.40 7.15
C LYS A 21 6.34 1.14 6.89
N ILE A 22 6.02 1.40 5.63
CA ILE A 22 4.75 2.00 5.23
C ILE A 22 3.93 0.97 4.47
N ASN A 23 2.88 0.49 5.13
CA ASN A 23 1.85 -0.33 4.50
C ASN A 23 0.86 0.59 3.78
N PHE A 24 0.55 0.33 2.52
CA PHE A 24 -0.47 1.07 1.78
C PHE A 24 -1.45 0.12 1.10
N TYR A 25 -2.68 0.60 0.88
CA TYR A 25 -3.73 -0.15 0.19
C TYR A 25 -4.70 0.78 -0.53
N GLY A 26 -5.22 0.31 -1.67
CA GLY A 26 -6.28 0.91 -2.44
C GLY A 26 -7.58 0.13 -2.28
N ALA A 27 -8.71 0.83 -2.33
CA ALA A 27 -10.03 0.22 -2.38
C ALA A 27 -10.76 0.71 -3.62
N TYR A 28 -11.48 -0.19 -4.29
CA TYR A 28 -12.24 0.13 -5.51
C TYR A 28 -13.58 -0.59 -5.53
N SER A 29 -14.63 0.15 -5.91
CA SER A 29 -15.98 -0.35 -6.17
C SER A 29 -16.28 -0.21 -7.67
N GLY A 30 -16.34 -1.33 -8.39
CA GLY A 30 -16.68 -1.35 -9.81
C GLY A 30 -18.08 -0.82 -10.11
N ASN A 31 -19.00 -0.91 -9.15
CA ASN A 31 -20.39 -0.44 -9.32
C ASN A 31 -20.50 1.08 -9.35
N THR A 32 -19.74 1.76 -8.49
CA THR A 32 -19.79 3.23 -8.35
C THR A 32 -18.65 3.93 -9.07
N ARG A 33 -17.60 3.20 -9.47
CA ARG A 33 -16.33 3.75 -9.94
C ARG A 33 -15.66 4.67 -8.91
N GLU A 34 -15.88 4.37 -7.64
CA GLU A 34 -15.33 5.09 -6.51
C GLU A 34 -14.45 4.16 -5.67
N GLY A 35 -13.73 4.76 -4.74
CA GLY A 35 -12.80 4.02 -3.91
C GLY A 35 -12.16 4.89 -2.85
N GLY A 36 -11.02 4.42 -2.38
CA GLY A 36 -10.20 5.15 -1.43
C GLY A 36 -8.77 4.65 -1.44
N TRP A 37 -7.93 5.40 -0.75
CA TRP A 37 -6.55 5.02 -0.47
C TRP A 37 -6.31 5.10 1.03
N GLY A 38 -5.36 4.31 1.51
CA GLY A 38 -4.91 4.36 2.89
C GLY A 38 -3.45 3.94 3.02
N PHE A 39 -2.78 4.47 4.03
CA PHE A 39 -1.47 3.98 4.45
C PHE A 39 -1.28 4.07 5.97
N CYS A 40 -0.35 3.27 6.49
CA CYS A 40 0.11 3.31 7.87
C CYS A 40 1.63 3.12 7.91
N ALA A 41 2.33 4.12 8.45
CA ALA A 41 3.76 4.11 8.69
C ALA A 41 4.07 3.65 10.12
N ARG A 42 4.95 2.66 10.26
CA ARG A 42 5.30 2.06 11.55
C ARG A 42 6.81 1.96 11.75
N THR A 43 7.24 2.17 12.99
CA THR A 43 8.62 1.93 13.41
C THR A 43 8.88 0.44 13.63
N LYS A 44 10.13 0.08 13.92
CA LYS A 44 10.54 -1.28 14.31
C LYS A 44 9.79 -1.80 15.53
N GLU A 45 9.46 -0.93 16.48
CA GLU A 45 8.73 -1.26 17.71
C GLU A 45 7.24 -1.51 17.44
N GLY A 46 6.78 -1.27 16.21
CA GLY A 46 5.37 -1.38 15.81
C GLY A 46 4.55 -0.12 16.13
N SER A 47 5.18 0.91 16.70
CA SER A 47 4.56 2.21 16.95
C SER A 47 4.18 2.87 15.63
N VAL A 48 2.97 3.43 15.58
CA VAL A 48 2.50 4.18 14.41
C VAL A 48 3.19 5.54 14.41
N TRP A 49 3.99 5.79 13.38
CA TRP A 49 4.63 7.07 13.15
C TRP A 49 3.68 8.05 12.46
N GLY A 50 2.85 7.55 11.54
CA GLY A 50 1.75 8.31 10.96
C GLY A 50 0.89 7.46 10.05
N ALA A 51 -0.24 8.01 9.63
CA ALA A 51 -1.20 7.35 8.76
C ALA A 51 -1.96 8.39 7.96
N GLY A 52 -2.49 7.97 6.80
CA GLY A 52 -3.31 8.80 5.94
C GLY A 52 -4.36 7.97 5.24
N MET A 53 -5.48 8.60 4.91
CA MET A 53 -6.51 8.00 4.07
C MET A 53 -7.31 9.07 3.33
N GLY A 54 -7.93 8.68 2.23
CA GLY A 54 -8.80 9.58 1.46
C GLY A 54 -9.74 8.84 0.52
N ARG A 55 -10.76 9.56 0.04
CA ARG A 55 -11.69 9.07 -0.99
C ARG A 55 -11.15 9.35 -2.39
N LEU A 56 -11.49 8.46 -3.31
CA LEU A 56 -11.21 8.56 -4.73
C LEU A 56 -12.51 8.39 -5.52
N THR A 57 -12.65 9.17 -6.58
CA THR A 57 -13.80 9.14 -7.49
C THR A 57 -13.29 8.97 -8.92
N HIS A 58 -14.17 8.50 -9.82
CA HIS A 58 -13.85 8.32 -11.24
C HIS A 58 -12.68 7.37 -11.51
N LEU A 59 -12.57 6.31 -10.69
CA LEU A 59 -11.57 5.28 -10.89
C LEU A 59 -11.92 4.40 -12.09
N SER A 60 -10.88 3.90 -12.74
CA SER A 60 -10.97 2.96 -13.87
C SER A 60 -10.95 1.52 -13.37
N ASP A 61 -10.11 1.23 -12.38
CA ASP A 61 -9.97 -0.10 -11.78
C ASP A 61 -9.33 -0.02 -10.37
N ALA A 62 -9.13 -1.19 -9.77
CA ALA A 62 -8.46 -1.32 -8.47
C ALA A 62 -6.96 -0.98 -8.52
N LEU A 63 -6.29 -1.21 -9.65
CA LEU A 63 -4.86 -0.91 -9.79
C LEU A 63 -4.62 0.60 -9.71
N GLN A 64 -5.52 1.42 -10.26
CA GLN A 64 -5.45 2.87 -10.12
C GLN A 64 -5.58 3.32 -8.65
N ALA A 65 -6.45 2.68 -7.86
CA ALA A 65 -6.58 2.98 -6.43
C ALA A 65 -5.30 2.63 -5.66
N GLU A 66 -4.71 1.46 -5.93
CA GLU A 66 -3.46 0.99 -5.33
C GLU A 66 -2.27 1.89 -5.71
N ALA A 67 -2.16 2.27 -6.98
CA ALA A 67 -1.13 3.19 -7.45
C ALA A 67 -1.25 4.56 -6.78
N PHE A 68 -2.48 5.05 -6.56
CA PHE A 68 -2.72 6.30 -5.84
C PHE A 68 -2.33 6.18 -4.36
N ALA A 69 -2.65 5.06 -3.70
CA ALA A 69 -2.22 4.80 -2.33
C ALA A 69 -0.69 4.77 -2.18
N CYS A 70 0.01 4.12 -3.14
CA CYS A 70 1.46 4.13 -3.22
C CYS A 70 2.02 5.55 -3.34
N LEU A 71 1.46 6.36 -4.25
CA LEU A 71 1.86 7.75 -4.44
C LEU A 71 1.71 8.58 -3.16
N GLN A 72 0.57 8.46 -2.47
CA GLN A 72 0.32 9.18 -1.21
C GLN A 72 1.29 8.74 -0.10
N ALA A 73 1.59 7.45 -0.01
CA ALA A 73 2.59 6.93 0.93
C ALA A 73 4.00 7.47 0.65
N ILE A 74 4.39 7.57 -0.62
CA ILE A 74 5.69 8.15 -1.04
C ILE A 74 5.75 9.65 -0.73
N GLN A 75 4.68 10.40 -1.02
CA GLN A 75 4.61 11.84 -0.71
C GLN A 75 4.75 12.07 0.80
N PHE A 76 4.02 11.29 1.60
CA PHE A 76 4.15 11.34 3.05
C PHE A 76 5.57 11.07 3.53
N ALA A 77 6.22 10.02 3.03
CA ALA A 77 7.60 9.70 3.38
C ALA A 77 8.58 10.83 3.02
N ARG A 78 8.38 11.44 1.84
CA ARG A 78 9.18 12.58 1.37
C ARG A 78 9.01 13.79 2.28
N ASP A 79 7.78 14.18 2.56
CA ASP A 79 7.46 15.38 3.35
C ASP A 79 7.89 15.22 4.82
N ALA A 80 7.88 13.97 5.30
CA ALA A 80 8.41 13.57 6.59
C ALA A 80 9.95 13.56 6.68
N GLY A 81 10.67 13.73 5.57
CA GLY A 81 12.13 13.64 5.53
C GLY A 81 12.68 12.23 5.77
N MET A 82 11.90 11.18 5.49
CA MET A 82 12.33 9.81 5.68
C MET A 82 13.31 9.38 4.58
N SER A 83 14.50 8.96 4.98
CA SER A 83 15.53 8.48 4.04
C SER A 83 15.60 6.95 3.88
N ARG A 84 14.98 6.20 4.80
CA ARG A 84 15.00 4.73 4.83
C ARG A 84 13.60 4.17 5.05
N VAL A 85 12.95 3.79 3.95
CA VAL A 85 11.55 3.36 3.94
C VAL A 85 11.40 2.02 3.24
N ILE A 86 10.59 1.13 3.82
CA ILE A 86 10.12 -0.09 3.17
C ILE A 86 8.63 0.08 2.89
N PHE A 87 8.25 0.06 1.62
CA PHE A 87 6.85 0.07 1.23
C PHE A 87 6.34 -1.36 1.10
N GLU A 88 5.15 -1.62 1.65
CA GLU A 88 4.51 -2.94 1.64
C GLU A 88 3.05 -2.80 1.16
N THR A 89 2.66 -3.62 0.19
CA THR A 89 1.31 -3.69 -0.39
C THR A 89 0.92 -5.14 -0.60
N ASP A 90 -0.39 -5.43 -0.60
CA ASP A 90 -0.97 -6.71 -0.98
C ASP A 90 -1.33 -6.78 -2.48
N ALA A 91 -1.17 -5.68 -3.23
CA ALA A 91 -1.40 -5.60 -4.66
C ALA A 91 -0.21 -6.15 -5.48
N THR A 92 -0.21 -7.47 -5.73
CA THR A 92 0.83 -8.14 -6.53
C THR A 92 1.01 -7.51 -7.91
N ASN A 93 -0.08 -7.15 -8.59
CA ASN A 93 -0.04 -6.51 -9.90
C ASN A 93 0.69 -5.16 -9.88
N LEU A 94 0.47 -4.34 -8.85
CA LEU A 94 1.19 -3.08 -8.68
C LEU A 94 2.67 -3.33 -8.42
N LYS A 95 3.00 -4.28 -7.55
CA LYS A 95 4.38 -4.67 -7.28
C LYS A 95 5.09 -5.10 -8.56
N ASP A 96 4.44 -5.93 -9.37
CA ASP A 96 5.01 -6.42 -10.63
C ASP A 96 5.20 -5.26 -11.62
N ALA A 97 4.24 -4.33 -11.72
CA ALA A 97 4.37 -3.14 -12.56
C ALA A 97 5.52 -2.20 -12.15
N LEU A 98 5.87 -2.15 -10.85
CA LEU A 98 6.94 -1.28 -10.35
C LEU A 98 8.32 -1.94 -10.34
N CYS A 99 8.38 -3.27 -10.18
CA CYS A 99 9.62 -3.98 -9.90
C CYS A 99 10.02 -4.98 -11.00
N SER A 100 9.27 -5.03 -12.11
CA SER A 100 9.54 -5.94 -13.23
C SER A 100 9.14 -5.32 -14.56
N ASN A 101 9.58 -5.94 -15.66
CA ASN A 101 9.27 -5.51 -17.02
C ASN A 101 7.99 -6.16 -17.57
N VAL A 102 7.11 -6.70 -16.72
CA VAL A 102 5.88 -7.40 -17.17
C VAL A 102 4.87 -6.45 -17.82
N TYR A 103 4.95 -5.16 -17.51
CA TYR A 103 4.04 -4.12 -17.96
C TYR A 103 4.70 -3.04 -18.84
N ASP A 104 5.97 -3.24 -19.22
CA ASP A 104 6.70 -2.42 -20.21
C ASP A 104 6.43 -2.90 -21.64
#